data_AF-A0A426VYT2-F1
#
_entry.id   AF-A0A426VYT2-F1
#
_cell.length_a   1.000
_cell.length_b   1.000
_cell.length_c   1.000
_cell.angle_alpha   90.00
_cell.angle_beta   90.00
_cell.angle_gamma   90.00
#
_symmetry.space_group_name_H-M   'P 1'
#
loop_
_entity.id
_entity.type
_entity.pdbx_description
1 polymer ?
#
loop_
_entity_poly.entity_id
_entity_poly.type
_entity_poly.pdbx_seq_one_letter_code
_entity_poly.pdbx_strand_id
1 'polypeptide(L)'
;MKKLLILLGLVGALTSVSVYAKTAASVNGMEITVNEANKALKVLSKGKMTWDKLPKEDRMKLIHMMAPAKLVAEAAKKGLTPKEKEAALAGFWMQKKMAEVKLSDKEVEDAYIKLKKSAEKAKSKQKIPPFDAVKNQIKMQLAQENVVGELMKNAKIKLK
;
A
#
# COMPACT_ATOMS: atom_id res chain seq x y z
N MET A 1 70.03 -13.62 4.13
CA MET A 1 69.85 -12.82 5.35
C MET A 1 68.52 -12.10 5.28
N LYS A 2 67.71 -12.26 6.35
CA LYS A 2 66.58 -11.45 6.88
C LYS A 2 66.15 -10.25 6.01
N LYS A 3 64.87 -10.08 5.67
CA LYS A 3 63.77 -9.52 6.51
C LYS A 3 62.42 -9.86 5.83
N LEU A 4 61.50 -10.65 6.39
CA LEU A 4 60.45 -10.26 7.36
C LEU A 4 59.71 -8.96 7.00
N LEU A 5 58.57 -9.10 6.30
CA LEU A 5 57.48 -8.11 6.32
C LEU A 5 56.15 -8.85 6.53
N ILE A 6 55.76 -8.86 7.81
CA ILE A 6 54.42 -9.08 8.30
C ILE A 6 53.62 -7.79 8.04
N LEU A 7 52.50 -7.89 7.33
CA LEU A 7 51.41 -6.91 7.33
C LEU A 7 50.17 -7.74 7.69
N LEU A 8 49.77 -7.87 8.97
CA LEU A 8 48.94 -6.90 9.70
C LEU A 8 47.94 -6.24 8.73
N GLY A 9 46.73 -6.77 8.58
CA GLY A 9 45.74 -6.79 9.64
C GLY A 9 44.91 -5.51 9.53
N LEU A 10 43.98 -5.48 8.58
CA LEU A 10 42.91 -4.48 8.53
C LEU A 10 41.60 -5.20 8.20
N VAL A 11 41.09 -5.95 9.17
CA VAL A 11 39.68 -6.32 9.20
C VAL A 11 38.94 -5.01 9.44
N GLY A 12 38.49 -4.38 8.35
CA GLY A 12 37.60 -3.23 8.41
C GLY A 12 36.26 -3.68 9.01
N ALA A 13 36.16 -3.61 10.34
CA ALA A 13 34.88 -3.65 11.03
C ALA A 13 34.11 -2.39 10.63
N LEU A 14 33.30 -2.51 9.58
CA LEU A 14 32.20 -1.60 9.30
C LEU A 14 31.20 -1.74 10.45
N THR A 15 31.45 -1.05 11.55
CA THR A 15 30.42 -0.80 12.55
C THR A 15 29.42 0.17 11.93
N SER A 16 28.37 -0.39 11.33
CA SER A 16 27.19 0.36 10.94
C SER A 16 26.61 0.99 12.20
N VAL A 17 26.86 2.30 12.37
CA VAL A 17 26.17 3.12 13.36
C VAL A 17 24.69 3.10 12.95
N SER A 18 23.91 2.22 13.58
CA SER A 18 22.47 2.22 13.46
C SER A 18 21.99 3.50 14.11
N VAL A 19 21.68 4.52 13.30
CA VAL A 19 20.99 5.72 13.76
C VAL A 19 19.59 5.27 14.18
N TYR A 20 19.43 4.89 15.45
CA TYR A 20 18.12 4.58 16.00
C TYR A 20 17.24 5.84 15.88
N ALA A 21 16.09 5.69 15.24
CA ALA A 21 15.14 6.79 15.10
C ALA A 21 14.65 7.22 16.50
N LYS A 22 14.66 8.52 16.80
CA LYS A 22 14.21 9.05 18.10
C LYS A 22 12.78 8.62 18.38
N THR A 23 12.55 7.97 19.52
CA THR A 23 11.23 7.50 19.96
C THR A 23 10.41 8.66 20.53
N ALA A 24 9.14 8.77 20.13
CA ALA A 24 8.17 9.74 20.61
C ALA A 24 7.30 9.18 21.75
N ALA A 25 6.87 7.92 21.62
CA ALA A 25 6.15 7.16 22.65
C ALA A 25 6.19 5.65 22.33
N SER A 26 5.62 4.83 23.20
CA SER A 26 5.35 3.42 22.94
C SER A 26 3.90 3.05 23.28
N VAL A 27 3.36 2.08 22.57
CA VAL A 27 2.01 1.50 22.78
C VAL A 27 2.17 -0.01 22.81
N ASN A 28 1.92 -0.67 23.95
CA ASN A 28 2.17 -2.11 24.13
C ASN A 28 3.56 -2.57 23.66
N GLY A 29 4.60 -1.79 23.95
CA GLY A 29 5.98 -2.06 23.52
C GLY A 29 6.27 -1.76 22.05
N MET A 30 5.28 -1.33 21.25
CA MET A 30 5.49 -0.85 19.88
C MET A 30 5.91 0.62 19.91
N GLU A 31 7.06 0.94 19.34
CA GLU A 31 7.53 2.31 19.27
C GLU A 31 6.74 3.13 18.24
N ILE A 32 6.43 4.36 18.63
CA ILE A 32 6.03 5.44 17.72
C ILE A 32 7.22 6.38 17.65
N THR A 33 7.81 6.53 16.47
CA THR A 33 8.97 7.40 16.26
C THR A 33 8.56 8.87 16.12
N VAL A 34 9.48 9.79 16.39
CA VAL A 34 9.30 11.23 16.14
C VAL A 34 9.01 11.50 14.66
N ASN A 35 9.57 10.71 13.74
CA ASN A 35 9.29 10.83 12.31
C ASN A 35 7.83 10.50 11.98
N GLU A 36 7.29 9.43 12.56
CA GLU A 36 5.87 9.07 12.39
C GLU A 36 4.95 10.13 12.98
N ALA A 37 5.28 10.64 14.18
CA ALA A 37 4.53 11.74 14.79
C ALA A 37 4.56 13.00 13.92
N ASN A 38 5.71 13.35 13.34
CA ASN A 38 5.84 14.47 12.40
C ASN A 38 5.04 14.26 11.10
N LYS A 39 4.98 13.04 10.57
CA LYS A 39 4.14 12.72 9.41
C LYS A 39 2.65 12.94 9.70
N ALA A 40 2.18 12.48 10.86
CA ALA A 40 0.81 12.71 11.30
C ALA A 40 0.53 14.21 11.49
N LEU A 41 1.41 14.93 12.18
CA LEU A 41 1.29 16.38 12.38
C LEU A 41 1.32 17.16 11.07
N LYS A 42 2.12 16.75 10.08
CA LYS A 42 2.14 17.39 8.75
C LYS A 42 0.77 17.36 8.10
N VAL A 43 0.06 16.24 8.20
CA VAL A 43 -1.31 16.10 7.67
C VAL A 43 -2.29 16.95 8.49
N LEU A 44 -2.29 16.79 9.82
CA LEU A 44 -3.26 17.45 10.70
C LEU A 44 -3.12 18.97 10.74
N SER A 45 -1.89 19.48 10.71
CA SER A 45 -1.59 20.91 10.84
C SER A 45 -1.27 21.58 9.50
N LYS A 46 -1.39 20.86 8.37
CA LYS A 46 -0.92 21.32 7.04
C LYS A 46 0.54 21.79 7.07
N GLY A 47 1.38 21.09 7.83
CA GLY A 47 2.82 21.36 7.97
C GLY A 47 3.20 22.45 8.97
N LYS A 48 2.25 23.05 9.71
CA LYS A 48 2.54 24.13 10.66
C LYS A 48 3.14 23.66 11.99
N MET A 49 2.93 22.40 12.34
CA MET A 49 3.32 21.82 13.63
C MET A 49 4.31 20.67 13.44
N THR A 50 5.26 20.54 14.37
CA THR A 50 6.19 19.41 14.49
C THR A 50 6.20 18.90 15.92
N TRP A 51 6.69 17.69 16.13
CA TRP A 51 6.76 17.04 17.44
C TRP A 51 7.46 17.91 18.49
N ASP A 52 8.58 18.54 18.11
CA ASP A 52 9.34 19.38 19.04
C ASP A 52 8.59 20.67 19.40
N LYS A 53 7.76 21.19 18.49
CA LYS A 53 6.91 22.38 18.71
C LYS A 53 5.58 22.06 19.40
N LEU A 54 5.19 20.79 19.43
CA LEU A 54 3.91 20.37 20.00
C LEU A 54 3.98 20.41 21.54
N PRO A 55 3.06 21.11 22.22
CA PRO A 55 2.98 21.12 23.69
C PRO A 55 2.84 19.71 24.27
N LYS A 56 3.38 19.49 25.48
CA LYS A 56 3.43 18.16 26.10
C LYS A 56 2.05 17.52 26.25
N GLU A 57 1.02 18.31 26.55
CA GLU A 57 -0.37 17.85 26.67
C GLU A 57 -0.92 17.33 25.33
N ASP A 58 -0.62 18.03 24.23
CA ASP A 58 -1.10 17.66 22.90
C ASP A 58 -0.31 16.49 22.29
N ARG A 59 0.91 16.23 22.76
CA ARG A 59 1.67 15.02 22.39
C ARG A 59 0.89 13.77 22.77
N MET A 60 0.31 13.69 23.96
CA MET A 60 -0.48 12.52 24.36
C MET A 60 -1.73 12.35 23.52
N LYS A 61 -2.42 13.44 23.16
CA LYS A 61 -3.56 13.40 22.24
C LYS A 61 -3.16 12.85 20.86
N LEU A 62 -2.03 13.31 20.33
CA LEU A 62 -1.47 12.79 19.07
C LEU A 62 -1.17 11.29 19.17
N ILE A 63 -0.53 10.85 20.24
CA ILE A 63 -0.23 9.42 20.45
C ILE A 63 -1.51 8.59 20.54
N HIS A 64 -2.54 9.05 21.26
CA HIS A 64 -3.83 8.36 21.31
C HIS A 64 -4.51 8.28 19.94
N MET A 65 -4.38 9.29 19.08
CA MET A 65 -4.88 9.23 17.71
C MET A 65 -4.11 8.23 16.84
N MET A 66 -2.81 8.06 17.07
CA MET A 66 -1.95 7.15 16.30
C MET A 66 -2.03 5.70 16.77
N ALA A 67 -2.35 5.47 18.05
CA ALA A 67 -2.34 4.15 18.69
C ALA A 67 -3.24 3.12 17.98
N PRO A 68 -4.50 3.42 17.59
CA PRO A 68 -5.37 2.44 16.92
C PRO A 68 -4.76 1.85 15.66
N ALA A 69 -4.17 2.70 14.79
CA ALA A 69 -3.56 2.23 13.55
C ALA A 69 -2.35 1.32 13.82
N LYS A 70 -1.56 1.60 14.87
CA LYS A 70 -0.46 0.71 15.29
C LYS A 70 -0.94 -0.61 15.85
N LEU A 71 -1.96 -0.58 16.71
CA LEU A 71 -2.56 -1.79 17.27
C LEU A 71 -3.14 -2.69 16.17
N VAL A 72 -3.85 -2.12 15.20
CA VAL A 72 -4.37 -2.87 14.04
C VAL A 72 -3.24 -3.44 13.19
N ALA A 73 -2.19 -2.66 12.90
CA ALA A 73 -1.07 -3.12 12.10
C ALA A 73 -0.35 -4.32 12.75
N GLU A 74 -0.15 -4.27 14.07
CA GLU A 74 0.48 -5.36 14.82
C GLU A 74 -0.43 -6.59 14.92
N ALA A 75 -1.73 -6.38 15.16
CA ALA A 75 -2.71 -7.46 15.15
C ALA A 75 -2.75 -8.16 13.78
N ALA A 76 -2.76 -7.40 12.68
CA ALA A 76 -2.72 -7.96 11.32
C ALA A 76 -1.39 -8.70 11.05
N LYS A 77 -0.26 -8.16 11.52
CA LYS A 77 1.05 -8.81 11.36
C LYS A 77 1.11 -10.17 12.07
N LYS A 78 0.49 -10.29 13.25
CA LYS A 78 0.43 -11.53 14.04
C LYS A 78 -0.65 -12.49 13.57
N GLY A 79 -1.82 -11.97 13.19
CA GLY A 79 -3.00 -12.77 12.88
C GLY A 79 -3.08 -13.30 11.45
N LEU A 80 -2.35 -12.70 10.49
CA LEU A 80 -2.39 -13.13 9.10
C LEU A 80 -1.25 -14.11 8.77
N THR A 81 -1.62 -15.19 8.08
CA THR A 81 -0.68 -16.13 7.45
C THR A 81 0.11 -15.45 6.32
N PRO A 82 1.25 -16.02 5.87
CA PRO A 82 1.99 -15.47 4.74
C PRO A 82 1.16 -15.32 3.46
N LYS A 83 0.30 -16.30 3.16
CA LYS A 83 -0.59 -16.27 1.99
C LYS A 83 -1.63 -15.15 2.08
N GLU A 84 -2.20 -14.94 3.27
CA GLU A 84 -3.17 -13.85 3.48
C GLU A 84 -2.49 -12.48 3.43
N LYS A 85 -1.25 -12.36 3.94
CA LYS A 85 -0.46 -11.13 3.81
C LYS A 85 -0.18 -10.79 2.34
N GLU A 86 0.21 -11.78 1.55
CA GLU A 86 0.44 -11.62 0.12
C GLU A 86 -0.85 -11.18 -0.59
N ALA A 87 -1.96 -11.87 -0.33
CA ALA A 87 -3.26 -11.52 -0.91
C ALA A 87 -3.72 -10.11 -0.50
N ALA A 88 -3.54 -9.71 0.76
CA ALA A 88 -3.88 -8.38 1.26
C ALA A 88 -3.02 -7.28 0.61
N LEU A 89 -1.71 -7.51 0.48
CA LEU A 89 -0.80 -6.57 -0.18
C LEU A 89 -1.12 -6.43 -1.67
N ALA A 90 -1.32 -7.56 -2.37
CA ALA A 90 -1.69 -7.57 -3.78
C ALA A 90 -3.04 -6.87 -4.00
N GLY A 91 -4.05 -7.17 -3.18
CA GLY A 91 -5.37 -6.55 -3.23
C GLY A 91 -5.32 -5.04 -2.97
N PHE A 92 -4.58 -4.59 -1.94
CA PHE A 92 -4.41 -3.17 -1.65
C PHE A 92 -3.70 -2.44 -2.79
N TRP A 93 -2.62 -3.02 -3.34
CA TRP A 93 -1.92 -2.46 -4.49
C TRP A 93 -2.85 -2.35 -5.71
N MET A 94 -3.67 -3.38 -5.95
CA MET A 94 -4.63 -3.40 -7.05
C MET A 94 -5.68 -2.28 -6.88
N GLN A 95 -6.27 -2.14 -5.70
CA GLN A 95 -7.20 -1.05 -5.39
C GLN A 95 -6.58 0.33 -5.64
N LYS A 96 -5.34 0.53 -5.20
CA LYS A 96 -4.60 1.78 -5.45
C LYS A 96 -4.46 2.05 -6.95
N LYS A 97 -4.06 1.05 -7.73
CA LYS A 97 -3.88 1.21 -9.18
C LYS A 97 -5.19 1.44 -9.91
N MET A 98 -6.26 0.74 -9.53
CA MET A 98 -7.59 0.96 -10.11
C MET A 98 -8.09 2.39 -9.86
N ALA A 99 -7.82 2.97 -8.69
CA ALA A 99 -8.20 4.35 -8.37
C ALA A 99 -7.44 5.40 -9.21
N GLU A 100 -6.26 5.05 -9.74
CA GLU A 100 -5.47 5.90 -10.64
C GLU A 100 -5.98 5.85 -12.10
N VAL A 101 -6.76 4.81 -12.47
CA VAL A 101 -7.29 4.65 -13.83
C VAL A 101 -8.37 5.70 -14.11
N LYS A 102 -8.14 6.54 -15.11
CA LYS A 102 -9.12 7.50 -15.62
C LYS A 102 -9.94 6.84 -16.72
N LEU A 103 -11.22 6.60 -16.45
CA LEU A 103 -12.20 6.09 -17.41
C LEU A 103 -13.21 7.18 -17.73
N SER A 104 -13.45 7.41 -19.02
CA SER A 104 -14.53 8.26 -19.52
C SER A 104 -15.88 7.54 -19.45
N ASP A 105 -16.97 8.32 -19.36
CA ASP A 105 -18.31 7.75 -19.37
C ASP A 105 -18.61 6.97 -20.67
N LYS A 106 -18.04 7.42 -21.79
CA LYS A 106 -18.15 6.75 -23.09
C LYS A 106 -17.54 5.34 -23.06
N GLU A 107 -16.35 5.17 -22.46
CA GLU A 107 -15.72 3.85 -22.36
C GLU A 107 -16.56 2.87 -21.53
N VAL A 108 -17.18 3.37 -20.46
CA VAL A 108 -18.06 2.57 -19.60
C VAL A 108 -19.36 2.19 -20.33
N GLU A 109 -19.93 3.12 -21.10
CA GLU A 109 -21.11 2.87 -21.93
C GLU A 109 -20.82 1.87 -23.06
N ASP A 110 -19.70 2.03 -23.77
CA ASP A 110 -19.27 1.12 -24.83
C ASP A 110 -19.08 -0.31 -24.29
N ALA A 111 -18.53 -0.46 -23.07
CA ALA A 111 -18.41 -1.75 -22.40
C ALA A 111 -19.77 -2.36 -22.06
N TYR A 112 -20.73 -1.56 -21.59
CA TYR A 112 -22.10 -2.01 -21.34
C TYR A 112 -22.81 -2.46 -22.63
N ILE A 113 -22.65 -1.72 -23.72
CA ILE A 113 -23.20 -2.09 -25.03
C ILE A 113 -22.59 -3.40 -25.52
N LYS A 114 -21.26 -3.58 -25.36
CA LYS A 114 -20.59 -4.86 -25.69
C LYS A 114 -21.14 -6.01 -24.85
N LEU A 115 -21.35 -5.81 -23.55
CA LEU A 115 -21.95 -6.81 -22.67
C LEU A 115 -23.34 -7.25 -23.17
N LYS A 116 -24.19 -6.29 -23.54
CA LYS A 116 -25.52 -6.56 -24.13
C LYS A 116 -25.42 -7.39 -25.40
N LYS A 117 -24.60 -6.96 -26.35
CA LYS A 117 -24.40 -7.67 -27.63
C LYS A 117 -23.88 -9.09 -27.40
N SER A 118 -22.99 -9.30 -26.43
CA SER A 118 -22.47 -10.63 -26.08
C SER A 118 -23.56 -11.53 -25.49
N ALA A 119 -24.41 -10.99 -24.60
CA ALA A 119 -25.52 -11.73 -24.03
C ALA A 119 -26.58 -12.10 -25.08
N GLU A 120 -26.88 -11.21 -26.02
CA GLU A 120 -27.77 -11.47 -27.17
C GLU A 120 -27.22 -12.60 -28.05
N LYS A 121 -25.94 -12.54 -28.41
CA LYS A 121 -25.26 -13.60 -29.19
C LYS A 121 -25.27 -14.94 -28.48
N ALA A 122 -25.12 -14.93 -27.16
CA ALA A 122 -25.18 -16.13 -26.32
C ALA A 122 -26.62 -16.65 -26.10
N LYS A 123 -27.66 -15.98 -26.65
CA LYS A 123 -29.08 -16.27 -26.40
C LYS A 123 -29.40 -16.36 -24.90
N SER A 124 -28.74 -15.53 -24.09
CA SER A 124 -28.91 -15.55 -22.65
C SER A 124 -30.34 -15.14 -22.28
N LYS A 125 -30.96 -15.90 -21.37
CA LYS A 125 -32.26 -15.56 -20.78
C LYS A 125 -32.13 -14.65 -19.55
N GLN A 126 -30.91 -14.32 -19.12
CA GLN A 126 -30.70 -13.43 -17.99
C GLN A 126 -31.09 -11.99 -18.34
N LYS A 127 -31.86 -11.38 -17.44
CA LYS A 127 -32.23 -9.97 -17.56
C LYS A 127 -30.99 -9.11 -17.31
N ILE A 128 -30.63 -8.31 -18.30
CA ILE A 128 -29.51 -7.37 -18.20
C ILE A 128 -29.99 -6.14 -17.42
N PRO A 129 -29.36 -5.78 -16.30
CA PRO A 129 -29.73 -4.58 -15.55
C PRO A 129 -29.57 -3.30 -16.39
N PRO A 130 -30.29 -2.21 -16.07
CA PRO A 130 -30.10 -0.91 -16.72
C PRO A 130 -28.69 -0.37 -16.44
N PHE A 131 -28.17 0.47 -17.35
CA PHE A 131 -26.80 0.98 -17.30
C PHE A 131 -26.46 1.62 -15.95
N ASP A 132 -27.31 2.52 -15.46
CA ASP A 132 -27.07 3.25 -14.21
C ASP A 132 -26.90 2.34 -13.00
N ALA A 133 -27.59 1.20 -12.97
CA ALA A 133 -27.49 0.23 -11.89
C ALA A 133 -26.13 -0.51 -11.87
N VAL A 134 -25.45 -0.59 -13.02
CA VAL A 134 -24.19 -1.34 -13.17
C VAL A 134 -23.00 -0.46 -13.55
N LYS A 135 -23.20 0.85 -13.79
CA LYS A 135 -22.17 1.79 -14.23
C LYS A 135 -20.90 1.70 -13.36
N ASN A 136 -21.07 1.73 -12.05
CA ASN A 136 -19.94 1.65 -11.11
C ASN A 136 -19.23 0.29 -11.15
N GLN A 137 -19.99 -0.81 -11.27
CA GLN A 137 -19.41 -2.15 -11.39
C GLN A 137 -18.61 -2.30 -12.69
N ILE A 138 -19.15 -1.82 -13.82
CA ILE A 138 -18.46 -1.82 -15.11
C ILE A 138 -17.20 -0.97 -15.04
N LYS A 139 -17.26 0.21 -14.43
CA LYS A 139 -16.09 1.07 -14.22
C LYS A 139 -15.00 0.35 -13.42
N MET A 140 -15.38 -0.33 -12.34
CA MET A 140 -14.43 -1.12 -11.55
C MET A 140 -13.84 -2.27 -12.35
N GLN A 141 -14.65 -3.01 -13.11
CA GLN A 141 -14.18 -4.10 -13.94
C GLN A 141 -13.19 -3.62 -15.01
N LEU A 142 -13.50 -2.54 -15.72
CA LEU A 142 -12.61 -1.95 -16.73
C LEU A 142 -11.30 -1.47 -16.12
N ALA A 143 -11.34 -0.83 -14.94
CA ALA A 143 -10.12 -0.42 -14.24
C ALA A 143 -9.26 -1.63 -13.85
N GLN A 144 -9.89 -2.73 -13.43
CA GLN A 144 -9.19 -3.97 -13.12
C GLN A 144 -8.53 -4.57 -14.36
N GLU A 145 -9.29 -4.68 -15.45
CA GLU A 145 -8.81 -5.21 -16.74
C GLU A 145 -7.65 -4.38 -17.30
N ASN A 146 -7.71 -3.05 -17.21
CA ASN A 146 -6.62 -2.17 -17.63
C ASN A 146 -5.33 -2.44 -16.84
N VAL A 147 -5.42 -2.46 -15.51
CA VAL A 147 -4.24 -2.67 -14.64
C VAL A 147 -3.65 -4.06 -14.86
N VAL A 148 -4.47 -5.12 -14.91
CA VAL A 148 -3.98 -6.48 -15.19
C VAL A 148 -3.40 -6.57 -16.61
N GLY A 149 -4.07 -5.98 -17.60
CA GLY A 149 -3.62 -5.97 -18.98
C GLY A 149 -2.24 -5.34 -19.15
N GLU A 150 -1.95 -4.24 -18.45
CA GLU A 150 -0.62 -3.64 -18.44
C GLU A 150 0.46 -4.54 -17.85
N LEU A 151 0.16 -5.26 -16.76
CA LEU A 151 1.09 -6.23 -16.18
C LEU A 151 1.34 -7.40 -17.14
N MET A 152 0.28 -7.90 -17.77
CA MET A 152 0.34 -9.04 -18.68
C MET A 152 1.15 -8.76 -19.94
N LYS A 153 1.18 -7.51 -20.44
CA LYS A 153 2.03 -7.12 -21.59
C LYS A 153 3.51 -7.45 -21.39
N ASN A 154 3.98 -7.41 -20.14
CA ASN A 154 5.37 -7.66 -19.78
C ASN A 154 5.59 -9.03 -19.11
N ALA A 155 4.53 -9.83 -18.95
CA ALA A 155 4.61 -11.11 -18.27
C ALA A 155 5.32 -12.15 -19.15
N LYS A 156 6.39 -12.75 -18.61
CA LYS A 156 7.09 -13.88 -19.24
C LYS A 156 6.55 -15.19 -18.67
N ILE A 157 5.56 -15.76 -19.33
CA ILE A 157 4.94 -17.03 -18.91
C ILE A 157 5.69 -18.19 -19.58
N LYS A 158 6.21 -19.10 -18.77
CA LYS A 158 6.85 -20.34 -19.23
C LYS A 158 6.11 -21.54 -18.64
N LEU A 159 5.67 -22.45 -19.51
CA LEU A 159 5.21 -23.77 -19.08
C LEU A 159 6.44 -24.60 -18.65
N LYS A 160 6.30 -25.38 -17.59
CA LYS A 160 7.31 -26.35 -17.14
C LYS A 160 6.89 -27.74 -17.55
#